data_AF-A0A845X1R7-F1
#
_entry.id   AF-A0A845X1R7-F1
#
_cell.length_a   1.000
_cell.length_b   1.000
_cell.length_c   1.000
_cell.angle_alpha   90.00
_cell.angle_beta   90.00
_cell.angle_gamma   90.00
#
_symmetry.space_group_name_H-M   'P 1'
#
loop_
_entity.id
_entity.type
_entity.pdbx_description
1 polymer ?
#
loop_
_entity_poly.entity_id
_entity_poly.type
_entity_poly.pdbx_seq_one_letter_code
_entity_poly.pdbx_strand_id
1 'polypeptide(L)'
;MPAAKIPLLNVEIDNISSKQLLAQLKSGGFVITPNVDHLVKLQNDPEFFYIYQHADYVVCDSQILIWVARFLGTPIQEKISGSDLFPAFCQYYAEDETEKVFLLGAAPGVARQAQLNINAKAGRELVVDTYSPPFGFERDPQECEKIITLINQSDANVLAVGLGAPKQEKWIYRYRQQLPGIKTFLAIGATIDFEAGNVRRSPQWMSYCGLEWLYRLKENPKRLWRRYLVESLPFLGWVVLQRFNRYRYHKPLALILHDAGLLSKDQVEQLLTEQVRLTKENAGKPPDEATLLNQYQWLKPETIRFFATEFEQLLKQSAHPPILDLLQQAQLLTLDQCQTLQHESQLAALPPEQLAIQKEWFSPQTVRFFQQLQALVENPQDQRLEQLFFVSPTPL
;
A
#
# COMPACT_ATOMS: atom_id res chain seq x y z
N MET A 1 8.03 -18.43 10.95
CA MET A 1 6.92 -18.52 9.97
C MET A 1 6.37 -17.12 9.77
N PRO A 2 5.98 -16.73 8.54
CA PRO A 2 5.33 -15.45 8.31
C PRO A 2 4.07 -15.37 9.18
N ALA A 3 3.77 -14.17 9.71
CA ALA A 3 2.57 -13.96 10.49
C ALA A 3 1.33 -14.24 9.63
N ALA A 4 0.27 -14.78 10.23
CA ALA A 4 -1.00 -14.93 9.53
C ALA A 4 -1.48 -13.54 9.09
N LYS A 5 -1.92 -13.40 7.84
CA LYS A 5 -2.48 -12.16 7.33
C LYS A 5 -4.00 -12.17 7.43
N ILE A 6 -4.56 -11.07 7.92
CA ILE A 6 -6.00 -10.91 8.14
C ILE A 6 -6.54 -9.94 7.08
N PRO A 7 -7.38 -10.41 6.14
CA PRO A 7 -7.93 -9.54 5.13
C PRO A 7 -8.96 -8.61 5.76
N LEU A 8 -8.76 -7.30 5.57
CA LEU A 8 -9.62 -6.24 6.06
C LEU A 8 -9.83 -5.24 4.94
N LEU A 9 -11.00 -5.30 4.30
CA LEU A 9 -11.30 -4.58 3.08
C LEU A 9 -10.25 -4.87 1.99
N ASN A 10 -9.67 -3.84 1.38
CA ASN A 10 -8.66 -3.98 0.34
C ASN A 10 -7.22 -4.09 0.87
N VAL A 11 -6.99 -4.40 2.14
CA VAL A 11 -5.64 -4.62 2.67
C VAL A 11 -5.57 -5.86 3.52
N GLU A 12 -4.35 -6.35 3.72
CA GLU A 12 -4.04 -7.44 4.64
C GLU A 12 -3.31 -6.88 5.86
N ILE A 13 -3.80 -7.21 7.05
CA ILE A 13 -3.18 -6.83 8.31
C ILE A 13 -2.37 -8.00 8.84
N ASP A 14 -1.10 -7.79 9.17
CA ASP A 14 -0.25 -8.78 9.80
C ASP A 14 -0.74 -9.06 11.23
N ASN A 15 -1.16 -10.30 11.46
CA ASN A 15 -1.60 -10.76 12.77
C ASN A 15 -0.39 -11.15 13.61
N ILE A 16 0.36 -10.14 14.07
CA ILE A 16 1.61 -10.27 14.81
C ILE A 16 1.50 -9.54 16.16
N SER A 17 2.23 -10.02 17.18
CA SER A 17 2.36 -9.28 18.44
C SER A 17 3.44 -8.20 18.36
N SER A 18 3.35 -7.17 19.20
CA SER A 18 4.34 -6.09 19.27
C SER A 18 5.75 -6.64 19.51
N LYS A 19 5.88 -7.62 20.40
CA LYS A 19 7.16 -8.31 20.68
C LYS A 19 7.73 -8.99 19.43
N GLN A 20 6.89 -9.70 18.68
CA GLN A 20 7.32 -10.39 17.46
C GLN A 20 7.71 -9.39 16.37
N LEU A 21 6.92 -8.32 16.18
CA LEU A 21 7.24 -7.26 15.23
C LEU A 21 8.59 -6.63 15.57
N LEU A 22 8.80 -6.20 16.82
CA LEU A 22 10.05 -5.60 17.27
C LEU A 22 11.26 -6.50 16.98
N ALA A 23 11.15 -7.81 17.26
CA ALA A 23 12.21 -8.76 16.95
C ALA A 23 12.49 -8.88 15.44
N GLN A 24 11.45 -8.82 14.59
CA GLN A 24 11.59 -8.90 13.13
C GLN A 24 12.16 -7.61 12.52
N LEU A 25 11.89 -6.45 13.12
CA LEU A 25 12.43 -5.16 12.67
C LEU A 25 13.95 -5.06 12.77
N LYS A 26 14.62 -5.97 13.46
CA LYS A 26 16.10 -6.07 13.42
C LYS A 26 16.63 -6.32 12.01
N SER A 27 15.83 -6.99 11.17
CA SER A 27 16.14 -7.24 9.76
C SER A 27 15.73 -6.09 8.83
N GLY A 28 15.17 -5.01 9.37
CA GLY A 28 14.62 -3.91 8.59
C GLY A 28 13.14 -4.09 8.24
N GLY A 29 12.63 -3.12 7.48
CA GLY A 29 11.30 -3.16 6.88
C GLY A 29 10.55 -1.83 6.96
N PHE A 30 9.56 -1.69 6.09
CA PHE A 30 8.63 -0.58 6.05
C PHE A 30 7.33 -0.92 6.79
N VAL A 31 7.11 -0.23 7.91
CA VAL A 31 5.97 -0.45 8.81
C VAL A 31 4.92 0.62 8.62
N ILE A 32 3.69 0.18 8.37
CA ILE A 32 2.50 1.03 8.30
C ILE A 32 1.49 0.60 9.37
N THR A 33 0.85 1.58 10.01
CA THR A 33 -0.13 1.38 11.08
C THR A 33 -1.52 1.87 10.62
N PRO A 34 -2.27 1.11 9.80
CA PRO A 34 -3.60 1.54 9.35
C PRO A 34 -4.61 1.64 10.50
N ASN A 35 -5.36 2.75 10.48
CA ASN A 35 -6.63 2.92 11.19
C ASN A 35 -7.77 3.11 10.18
N VAL A 36 -8.98 3.37 10.69
CA VAL A 36 -10.20 3.55 9.86
C VAL A 36 -10.01 4.57 8.74
N ASP A 37 -9.34 5.68 9.02
CA ASP A 37 -9.12 6.73 8.01
C ASP A 37 -8.15 6.29 6.90
N HIS A 38 -7.19 5.41 7.22
CA HIS A 38 -6.34 4.83 6.19
C HIS A 38 -7.19 3.92 5.28
N LEU A 39 -8.03 3.06 5.85
CA LEU A 39 -8.90 2.16 5.09
C LEU A 39 -9.89 2.92 4.19
N VAL A 40 -10.35 4.10 4.62
CA VAL A 40 -11.19 4.99 3.79
C VAL A 40 -10.38 5.59 2.64
N LYS A 41 -9.18 6.10 2.90
CA LYS A 41 -8.30 6.67 1.86
C LYS A 41 -7.92 5.63 0.82
N LEU A 42 -7.65 4.39 1.26
CA LEU A 42 -7.31 3.26 0.40
C LEU A 42 -8.40 2.92 -0.62
N GLN A 43 -9.65 3.32 -0.41
CA GLN A 43 -10.71 3.10 -1.39
C GLN A 43 -10.62 4.05 -2.61
N ASN A 44 -9.96 5.21 -2.45
CA ASN A 44 -10.00 6.28 -3.44
C ASN A 44 -8.62 6.82 -3.85
N ASP A 45 -7.55 6.35 -3.21
CA ASP A 45 -6.17 6.74 -3.48
C ASP A 45 -5.39 5.51 -3.96
N PRO A 46 -5.34 5.27 -5.28
CA PRO A 46 -4.76 4.05 -5.85
C PRO A 46 -3.23 4.00 -5.69
N GLU A 47 -2.56 5.15 -5.67
CA GLU A 47 -1.14 5.25 -5.28
C GLU A 47 -0.95 4.78 -3.83
N PHE A 48 -1.80 5.23 -2.90
CA PHE A 48 -1.74 4.79 -1.50
C PHE A 48 -2.03 3.30 -1.35
N PHE A 49 -2.99 2.76 -2.09
CA PHE A 49 -3.25 1.32 -2.14
C PHE A 49 -2.03 0.54 -2.64
N TYR A 50 -1.39 0.98 -3.73
CA TYR A 50 -0.18 0.36 -4.27
C TYR A 50 0.98 0.36 -3.27
N ILE A 51 1.15 1.45 -2.50
CA ILE A 51 2.18 1.54 -1.45
C ILE A 51 1.94 0.50 -0.34
N TYR A 52 0.69 0.23 0.04
CA TYR A 52 0.36 -0.80 1.03
C TYR A 52 0.75 -2.20 0.57
N GLN A 53 0.65 -2.50 -0.73
CA GLN A 53 1.07 -3.79 -1.28
C GLN A 53 2.60 -4.00 -1.19
N HIS A 54 3.36 -2.92 -0.96
CA HIS A 54 4.82 -2.93 -0.90
C HIS A 54 5.37 -2.60 0.50
N ALA A 55 4.51 -2.57 1.50
CA ALA A 55 4.91 -2.50 2.90
C ALA A 55 5.33 -3.90 3.38
N ASP A 56 6.38 -3.95 4.21
CA ASP A 56 6.84 -5.21 4.80
C ASP A 56 5.98 -5.62 6.00
N TYR A 57 5.45 -4.62 6.72
CA TYR A 57 4.57 -4.82 7.87
C TYR A 57 3.39 -3.85 7.86
N VAL A 58 2.18 -4.38 7.92
CA VAL A 58 0.92 -3.64 8.03
C VAL A 58 0.24 -4.06 9.32
N VAL A 59 0.35 -3.25 10.38
CA VAL A 59 -0.10 -3.63 11.73
C VAL A 59 -1.28 -2.79 12.24
N CYS A 60 -2.14 -3.41 13.05
CA CYS A 60 -3.42 -2.83 13.46
C CYS A 60 -3.27 -1.63 14.42
N ASP A 61 -3.54 -0.41 13.97
CA ASP A 61 -3.36 0.81 14.80
C ASP A 61 -4.45 1.01 15.87
N SER A 62 -5.69 0.60 15.59
CA SER A 62 -6.85 1.03 16.40
C SER A 62 -7.73 -0.09 16.90
N GLN A 63 -8.30 0.10 18.09
CA GLN A 63 -9.23 -0.83 18.74
C GLN A 63 -10.50 -1.08 17.91
N ILE A 64 -10.90 -0.10 17.08
CA ILE A 64 -12.04 -0.26 16.15
C ILE A 64 -11.76 -1.38 15.15
N LEU A 65 -10.54 -1.47 14.61
CA LEU A 65 -10.18 -2.52 13.66
C LEU A 65 -10.12 -3.89 14.35
N ILE A 66 -9.70 -3.97 15.61
CA ILE A 66 -9.78 -5.21 16.42
C ILE A 66 -11.23 -5.69 16.53
N TRP A 67 -12.18 -4.78 16.81
CA TRP A 67 -13.60 -5.15 16.91
C TRP A 67 -14.19 -5.55 15.57
N VAL A 68 -13.85 -4.84 14.50
CA VAL A 68 -14.28 -5.18 13.14
C VAL A 68 -13.75 -6.56 12.75
N ALA A 69 -12.47 -6.83 12.98
CA ALA A 69 -11.87 -8.14 12.72
C ALA A 69 -12.57 -9.26 13.51
N ARG A 70 -12.94 -9.02 14.77
CA ARG A 70 -13.77 -9.96 15.56
C ARG A 70 -15.17 -10.15 14.98
N PHE A 71 -15.83 -9.07 14.55
CA PHE A 71 -17.15 -9.14 13.92
C PHE A 71 -17.13 -9.92 12.60
N LEU A 72 -16.02 -9.81 11.86
CA LEU A 72 -15.74 -10.57 10.66
C LEU A 72 -15.25 -12.00 10.96
N GLY A 73 -15.08 -12.42 12.21
CA GLY A 73 -14.64 -13.78 12.54
C GLY A 73 -13.14 -14.05 12.32
N THR A 74 -12.34 -13.02 12.04
CA THR A 74 -10.90 -13.09 11.80
C THR A 74 -10.13 -12.24 12.82
N PRO A 75 -10.11 -12.63 14.12
CA PRO A 75 -9.59 -11.77 15.18
C PRO A 75 -8.09 -11.44 15.00
N ILE A 76 -7.78 -10.16 15.10
CA ILE A 76 -6.40 -9.66 15.22
C ILE A 76 -5.98 -9.78 16.69
N GLN A 77 -4.77 -10.28 16.92
CA GLN A 77 -4.26 -10.64 18.24
C GLN A 77 -3.93 -9.41 19.11
N GLU A 78 -3.38 -8.35 18.52
CA GLU A 78 -2.87 -7.19 19.25
C GLU A 78 -3.08 -5.88 18.48
N LYS A 79 -3.39 -4.81 19.22
CA LYS A 79 -3.44 -3.44 18.71
C LYS A 79 -2.03 -2.83 18.84
N ILE A 80 -1.40 -2.53 17.71
CA ILE A 80 -0.08 -1.93 17.60
C ILE A 80 -0.22 -0.55 16.94
N SER A 81 -0.50 0.47 17.75
CA SER A 81 -0.60 1.85 17.26
C SER A 81 0.77 2.46 17.01
N GLY A 82 0.89 3.44 16.12
CA GLY A 82 2.15 4.18 15.95
C GLY A 82 2.65 4.78 17.27
N SER A 83 1.70 5.24 18.11
CA SER A 83 1.96 5.82 19.43
C SER A 83 2.29 4.82 20.53
N ASP A 84 2.11 3.52 20.28
CA ASP A 84 2.54 2.44 21.15
C ASP A 84 3.83 1.78 20.62
N LEU A 85 3.93 1.62 19.30
CA LEU A 85 5.04 0.99 18.59
C LEU A 85 6.34 1.75 18.76
N PHE A 86 6.37 3.05 18.47
CA PHE A 86 7.63 3.79 18.47
C PHE A 86 8.25 3.92 19.87
N PRO A 87 7.49 4.21 20.94
CA PRO A 87 8.05 4.18 22.30
C PRO A 87 8.54 2.78 22.69
N ALA A 88 7.79 1.73 22.35
CA ALA A 88 8.20 0.35 22.58
C ALA A 88 9.46 -0.02 21.79
N PHE A 89 9.61 0.48 20.57
CA PHE A 89 10.82 0.33 19.74
C PHE A 89 12.02 0.97 20.42
N CYS A 90 11.90 2.24 20.84
CA CYS A 90 12.97 2.95 21.52
C CYS A 90 13.38 2.26 22.83
N GLN A 91 12.43 1.72 23.59
CA GLN A 91 12.70 0.97 24.81
C GLN A 91 13.36 -0.38 24.52
N TYR A 92 12.86 -1.12 23.52
CA TYR A 92 13.37 -2.45 23.16
C TYR A 92 14.81 -2.39 22.68
N TYR A 93 15.18 -1.34 21.94
CA TYR A 93 16.52 -1.12 21.40
C TYR A 93 17.36 -0.13 22.22
N ALA A 94 16.94 0.20 23.45
CA ALA A 94 17.64 1.19 24.28
C ALA A 94 19.10 0.80 24.57
N GLU A 95 19.40 -0.49 24.72
CA GLU A 95 20.77 -0.99 24.99
C GLU A 95 21.54 -1.39 23.72
N ASP A 96 20.90 -1.31 22.54
CA ASP A 96 21.50 -1.72 21.28
C ASP A 96 22.13 -0.53 20.54
N GLU A 97 23.42 -0.31 20.76
CA GLU A 97 24.18 0.80 20.17
C GLU A 97 24.20 0.80 18.63
N THR A 98 23.84 -0.32 17.98
CA THR A 98 23.75 -0.39 16.52
C THR A 98 22.49 0.26 15.97
N GLU A 99 21.47 0.49 16.80
CA GLU A 99 20.24 1.16 16.40
C GLU A 99 20.33 2.68 16.65
N LYS A 100 20.13 3.44 15.57
CA LYS A 100 20.23 4.89 15.50
C LYS A 100 19.05 5.44 14.72
N VAL A 101 18.28 6.32 15.35
CA VAL A 101 17.01 6.83 14.83
C VAL A 101 17.16 8.24 14.31
N PHE A 102 16.61 8.49 13.12
CA PHE A 102 16.33 9.82 12.60
C PHE A 102 14.84 10.14 12.73
N LEU A 103 14.48 11.31 13.27
CA LEU A 103 13.09 11.78 13.31
C LEU A 103 12.80 12.76 12.18
N LEU A 104 11.85 12.44 11.31
CA LEU A 104 11.39 13.33 10.23
C LEU A 104 9.94 13.75 10.46
N GLY A 105 9.69 15.05 10.67
CA GLY A 105 8.34 15.61 10.77
C GLY A 105 8.12 16.46 12.00
N ALA A 106 6.85 16.53 12.42
CA ALA A 106 6.34 17.46 13.43
C ALA A 106 6.59 18.95 13.10
N ALA A 107 6.11 19.85 13.97
CA ALA A 107 6.35 21.28 13.82
C ALA A 107 7.81 21.66 14.20
N PRO A 108 8.32 22.81 13.74
CA PRO A 108 9.66 23.28 14.10
C PRO A 108 9.92 23.23 15.62
N GLY A 109 11.03 22.62 16.01
CA GLY A 109 11.43 22.44 17.42
C GLY A 109 10.81 21.23 18.12
N VAL A 110 9.71 20.65 17.62
CA VAL A 110 9.03 19.52 18.25
C VAL A 110 9.84 18.22 18.12
N ALA A 111 10.36 17.93 16.93
CA ALA A 111 11.20 16.74 16.73
C ALA A 111 12.47 16.78 17.59
N ARG A 112 13.09 17.96 17.73
CA ARG A 112 14.26 18.16 18.60
C ARG A 112 13.91 17.93 20.07
N GLN A 113 12.75 18.39 20.54
CA GLN A 113 12.30 18.11 21.91
C GLN A 113 12.04 16.62 22.12
N ALA A 114 11.45 15.92 21.15
CA ALA A 114 11.25 14.48 21.20
C ALA A 114 12.60 13.74 21.29
N GLN A 115 13.60 14.12 20.50
CA GLN A 115 14.97 13.58 20.58
C GLN A 115 15.55 13.69 22.00
N LEU A 116 15.48 14.88 22.61
CA LEU A 116 15.98 15.09 23.98
C LEU A 116 15.28 14.16 24.99
N ASN A 117 13.95 14.07 24.91
CA ASN A 117 13.16 13.26 25.82
C ASN A 117 13.44 11.75 25.65
N ILE A 118 13.56 11.28 24.40
CA ILE A 118 13.83 9.88 24.09
C ILE A 118 15.24 9.50 24.55
N ASN A 119 16.25 10.31 24.23
CA ASN A 119 17.63 10.03 24.62
C ASN A 119 17.81 10.06 26.14
N ALA A 120 17.13 10.97 26.84
CA ALA A 120 17.13 10.99 28.31
C ALA A 120 16.50 9.72 28.91
N LYS A 121 15.42 9.19 28.32
CA LYS A 121 14.79 7.93 28.75
C LYS A 121 15.65 6.71 28.41
N ALA A 122 16.31 6.71 27.25
CA ALA A 122 17.14 5.61 26.78
C ALA A 122 18.52 5.56 27.45
N GLY A 123 18.97 6.67 28.07
CA GLY A 123 20.30 6.75 28.69
C GLY A 123 21.45 6.88 27.69
N ARG A 124 21.15 7.05 26.39
CA ARG A 124 22.14 7.20 25.31
C ARG A 124 21.60 8.04 24.16
N GLU A 125 22.47 8.37 23.21
CA GLU A 125 22.09 8.97 21.93
C GLU A 125 21.48 7.92 20.98
N LEU A 126 20.22 7.57 21.23
CA LEU A 126 19.44 6.67 20.37
C LEU A 126 18.91 7.41 19.14
N VAL A 127 18.33 8.59 19.35
CA VAL A 127 17.91 9.49 18.28
C VAL A 127 19.09 10.39 17.97
N VAL A 128 19.72 10.16 16.82
CA VAL A 128 20.98 10.81 16.41
C VAL A 128 20.74 12.15 15.74
N ASP A 129 19.65 12.29 14.98
CA ASP A 129 19.31 13.56 14.33
C ASP A 129 17.81 13.68 14.06
N THR A 130 17.36 14.91 13.74
CA THR A 130 15.96 15.25 13.52
C THR A 130 15.80 16.35 12.48
N TYR A 131 14.71 16.31 11.74
CA TYR A 131 14.34 17.41 10.85
C TYR A 131 12.83 17.63 10.78
N SER A 132 12.41 18.89 10.89
CA SER A 132 11.00 19.31 10.76
C SER A 132 10.85 20.14 9.47
N PRO A 133 10.41 19.52 8.36
CA PRO A 133 10.32 20.20 7.08
C PRO A 133 9.18 21.21 7.03
N PRO A 134 9.25 22.23 6.15
CA PRO A 134 8.17 23.19 5.96
C PRO A 134 6.91 22.53 5.39
N PHE A 135 5.76 23.19 5.56
CA PHE A 135 4.50 22.66 5.02
C PHE A 135 4.54 22.61 3.49
N GLY A 136 4.20 21.45 2.91
CA GLY A 136 4.17 21.25 1.46
C GLY A 136 5.52 20.88 0.85
N PHE A 137 6.56 20.66 1.66
CA PHE A 137 7.90 20.28 1.19
C PHE A 137 7.92 19.07 0.24
N GLU A 138 6.93 18.18 0.33
CA GLU A 138 6.86 16.99 -0.54
C GLU A 138 6.70 17.34 -2.02
N ARG A 139 6.37 18.60 -2.32
CA ARG A 139 6.24 19.16 -3.68
C ARG A 139 7.47 19.94 -4.12
N ASP A 140 8.44 20.12 -3.23
CA ASP A 140 9.68 20.82 -3.48
C ASP A 140 10.82 19.79 -3.60
N PRO A 141 11.29 19.49 -4.83
CA PRO A 141 12.36 18.53 -5.05
C PRO A 141 13.65 18.88 -4.30
N GLN A 142 13.98 20.17 -4.16
CA GLN A 142 15.20 20.62 -3.48
C GLN A 142 15.12 20.35 -1.98
N GLU A 143 13.97 20.61 -1.38
CA GLU A 143 13.76 20.32 0.04
C GLU A 143 13.73 18.81 0.32
N CYS A 144 13.16 18.00 -0.59
CA CYS A 144 13.28 16.54 -0.50
C CYS A 144 14.73 16.06 -0.61
N GLU A 145 15.51 16.60 -1.55
CA GLU A 145 16.94 16.25 -1.73
C GLU A 145 17.77 16.64 -0.49
N LYS A 146 17.48 17.80 0.11
CA LYS A 146 18.07 18.22 1.38
C LYS A 146 17.76 17.22 2.50
N ILE A 147 16.51 16.78 2.64
CA ILE A 147 16.12 15.79 3.66
C ILE A 147 16.88 14.48 3.47
N ILE A 148 16.99 14.01 2.23
CA ILE A 148 17.75 12.79 1.89
C ILE A 148 19.22 12.94 2.27
N THR A 149 19.82 14.09 1.97
CA THR A 149 21.20 14.41 2.33
C THR A 149 21.40 14.39 3.84
N LEU A 150 20.52 15.03 4.60
CA LEU A 150 20.58 15.04 6.07
C LEU A 150 20.49 13.63 6.65
N ILE A 151 19.55 12.81 6.18
CA ILE A 151 19.39 11.43 6.66
C ILE A 151 20.65 10.60 6.36
N ASN A 152 21.17 10.68 5.12
CA ASN A 152 22.38 9.94 4.73
C ASN A 152 23.65 10.38 5.48
N GLN A 153 23.69 11.58 6.04
CA GLN A 153 24.81 12.10 6.84
C GLN A 153 24.69 11.81 8.35
N SER A 154 23.55 11.29 8.82
CA SER A 154 23.23 11.20 10.26
C SER A 154 23.68 9.93 10.97
N ASP A 155 24.28 8.96 10.28
CA ASP A 155 24.51 7.58 10.74
C ASP A 155 23.25 6.80 11.16
N ALA A 156 22.05 7.33 10.94
CA ALA A 156 20.81 6.63 11.27
C ALA A 156 20.63 5.38 10.41
N ASN A 157 20.09 4.33 11.02
CA ASN A 157 19.64 3.11 10.35
C ASN A 157 18.11 2.90 10.47
N VAL A 158 17.42 3.75 11.23
CA VAL A 158 15.98 3.76 11.42
C VAL A 158 15.45 5.15 11.11
N LEU A 159 14.44 5.25 10.24
CA LEU A 159 13.75 6.50 9.94
C LEU A 159 12.32 6.46 10.50
N ALA A 160 12.04 7.31 11.48
CA ALA A 160 10.70 7.47 12.03
C ALA A 160 10.04 8.75 11.51
N VAL A 161 8.96 8.59 10.74
CA VAL A 161 8.32 9.67 9.98
C VAL A 161 6.97 10.03 10.60
N GLY A 162 6.84 11.28 11.03
CA GLY A 162 5.63 11.86 11.63
C GLY A 162 5.05 13.00 10.79
N LEU A 163 4.60 12.69 9.57
CA LEU A 163 4.00 13.66 8.64
C LEU A 163 2.49 13.49 8.46
N GLY A 164 1.95 12.37 8.96
CA GLY A 164 0.56 11.98 8.82
C GLY A 164 0.25 11.32 7.48
N ALA A 165 -0.80 10.49 7.46
CA ALA A 165 -1.19 9.73 6.27
C ALA A 165 -2.07 10.54 5.32
N PRO A 166 -1.91 10.39 3.99
CA PRO A 166 -1.03 9.41 3.32
C PRO A 166 0.40 9.93 3.03
N LYS A 167 0.74 11.13 3.53
CA LYS A 167 1.97 11.84 3.13
C LYS A 167 3.23 11.08 3.53
N GLN A 168 3.28 10.57 4.76
CA GLN A 168 4.46 9.85 5.26
C GLN A 168 4.71 8.55 4.48
N GLU A 169 3.66 7.79 4.16
CA GLU A 169 3.79 6.53 3.43
C GLU A 169 4.25 6.79 1.98
N LYS A 170 3.67 7.80 1.32
CA LYS A 170 4.07 8.23 -0.03
C LYS A 170 5.52 8.71 -0.07
N TRP A 171 5.92 9.52 0.90
CA TRP A 171 7.29 10.04 0.96
C TRP A 171 8.30 8.91 1.20
N ILE A 172 8.04 8.03 2.18
CA ILE A 172 8.90 6.86 2.45
C ILE A 172 9.04 6.01 1.20
N TYR A 173 7.92 5.62 0.59
CA TYR A 173 7.92 4.73 -0.56
C TYR A 173 8.72 5.31 -1.73
N ARG A 174 8.55 6.60 -2.01
CA ARG A 174 9.22 7.30 -3.10
C ARG A 174 10.73 7.43 -2.91
N TYR A 175 11.21 7.64 -1.67
CA TYR A 175 12.61 8.00 -1.42
C TYR A 175 13.42 6.90 -0.71
N ARG A 176 12.81 5.82 -0.23
CA ARG A 176 13.52 4.75 0.51
C ARG A 176 14.71 4.16 -0.23
N GLN A 177 14.66 4.06 -1.56
CA GLN A 177 15.79 3.54 -2.35
C GLN A 177 17.01 4.47 -2.37
N GLN A 178 16.83 5.76 -2.06
CA GLN A 178 17.90 6.76 -1.97
C GLN A 178 18.47 6.86 -0.55
N LEU A 179 18.00 6.02 0.38
CA LEU A 179 18.36 6.01 1.79
C LEU A 179 18.99 4.64 2.16
N PRO A 180 20.13 4.25 1.55
CA PRO A 180 20.71 2.92 1.71
C PRO A 180 21.18 2.59 3.14
N GLY A 181 21.41 3.62 3.97
CA GLY A 181 21.74 3.44 5.40
C GLY A 181 20.52 3.05 6.25
N ILE A 182 19.31 3.40 5.81
CA ILE A 182 18.07 3.14 6.55
C ILE A 182 17.55 1.74 6.25
N LYS A 183 17.50 0.91 7.29
CA LYS A 183 16.94 -0.45 7.24
C LYS A 183 15.47 -0.47 7.59
N THR A 184 15.06 0.37 8.55
CA THR A 184 13.70 0.37 9.10
C THR A 184 13.03 1.71 8.88
N PHE A 185 11.83 1.69 8.28
CA PHE A 185 11.01 2.86 8.05
C PHE A 185 9.72 2.75 8.87
N LEU A 186 9.48 3.70 9.78
CA LEU A 186 8.33 3.70 10.67
C LEU A 186 7.40 4.88 10.34
N ALA A 187 6.20 4.58 9.83
CA ALA A 187 5.16 5.57 9.60
C ALA A 187 4.35 5.80 10.89
N ILE A 188 4.76 6.78 11.71
CA ILE A 188 4.31 6.91 13.12
C ILE A 188 3.35 8.08 13.38
N GLY A 189 3.03 8.88 12.36
CA GLY A 189 2.03 9.95 12.47
C GLY A 189 2.34 10.95 13.58
N ALA A 190 1.36 11.24 14.45
CA ALA A 190 1.48 12.23 15.52
C ALA A 190 2.38 11.80 16.71
N THR A 191 3.09 10.68 16.59
CA THR A 191 3.85 10.13 17.73
C THR A 191 5.03 11.00 18.15
N ILE A 192 5.63 11.74 17.22
CA ILE A 192 6.69 12.71 17.54
C ILE A 192 6.17 13.80 18.49
N ASP A 193 4.95 14.30 18.28
CA ASP A 193 4.32 15.29 19.17
C ASP A 193 4.03 14.72 20.58
N PHE A 194 3.71 13.43 20.68
CA PHE A 194 3.54 12.75 21.97
C PHE A 194 4.86 12.60 22.72
N GLU A 195 5.93 12.17 22.03
CA GLU A 195 7.26 12.03 22.66
C GLU A 195 7.88 13.37 23.04
N ALA A 196 7.57 14.44 22.32
CA ALA A 196 7.94 15.81 22.70
C ALA A 196 7.20 16.32 23.95
N GLY A 197 6.07 15.70 24.32
CA GLY A 197 5.22 16.14 25.44
C GLY A 197 4.27 17.29 25.09
N ASN A 198 4.16 17.67 23.81
CA ASN A 198 3.32 18.78 23.36
C ASN A 198 1.83 18.42 23.32
N VAL A 199 1.52 17.15 23.09
CA VAL A 199 0.15 16.64 23.05
C VAL A 199 -0.01 15.57 24.12
N ARG A 200 -1.11 15.63 24.87
CA ARG A 200 -1.44 14.61 25.85
C ARG A 200 -2.04 13.39 25.14
N ARG A 201 -1.54 12.20 25.46
CA ARG A 201 -2.18 10.96 25.03
C ARG A 201 -3.55 10.83 25.71
N SER A 202 -4.50 10.18 25.03
CA SER A 202 -5.76 9.81 25.67
C SER A 202 -5.48 8.91 26.88
N PRO A 203 -6.27 9.00 27.97
CA PRO A 203 -6.16 8.06 29.09
C PRO A 203 -6.16 6.61 28.60
N GLN A 204 -5.32 5.76 29.19
CA GLN A 204 -5.13 4.38 28.74
C GLN A 204 -6.45 3.60 28.65
N TRP A 205 -7.33 3.75 29.65
CA TRP A 205 -8.65 3.10 29.65
C TRP A 205 -9.51 3.50 28.45
N MET A 206 -9.41 4.75 27.98
CA MET A 206 -10.15 5.20 26.78
C MET A 206 -9.58 4.56 25.52
N SER A 207 -8.26 4.44 25.40
CA SER A 207 -7.63 3.75 24.26
C SER A 207 -8.00 2.26 24.24
N TYR A 208 -7.95 1.58 25.40
CA TYR A 208 -8.35 0.17 25.54
C TYR A 208 -9.83 -0.07 25.19
N CYS A 209 -10.71 0.83 25.60
CA CYS A 209 -12.13 0.76 25.25
C CYS A 209 -12.46 1.34 23.87
N GLY A 210 -11.47 1.73 23.06
CA GLY A 210 -11.69 2.26 21.71
C GLY A 210 -12.33 3.65 21.63
N LEU A 211 -12.31 4.42 22.73
CA LEU A 211 -12.84 5.80 22.83
C LEU A 211 -11.78 6.88 22.55
N GLU A 212 -10.58 6.50 22.10
CA GLU A 212 -9.51 7.43 21.79
C GLU A 212 -9.90 8.45 20.71
N TRP A 213 -10.68 8.05 19.71
CA TRP A 213 -11.19 8.97 18.70
C TRP A 213 -12.09 10.05 19.30
N LEU A 214 -12.89 9.72 20.32
CA LEU A 214 -13.78 10.66 21.00
C LEU A 214 -12.98 11.67 21.83
N TYR A 215 -11.93 11.20 22.51
CA TYR A 215 -10.99 12.07 23.22
C TYR A 215 -10.34 13.06 22.26
N ARG A 216 -9.80 12.58 21.12
CA ARG A 216 -9.17 13.42 20.11
C ARG A 216 -10.16 14.40 19.48
N LEU A 217 -11.39 13.97 19.22
CA LEU A 217 -12.46 14.84 18.71
C LEU A 217 -12.79 15.98 19.68
N LYS A 218 -12.82 15.70 20.99
CA LYS A 218 -13.02 16.73 22.01
C LYS A 218 -11.87 17.76 22.02
N GLU A 219 -10.63 17.32 21.87
CA GLU A 219 -9.48 18.23 21.84
C GLU A 219 -9.36 19.02 20.53
N ASN A 220 -9.68 18.40 19.40
CA ASN A 220 -9.51 19.00 18.06
C ASN A 220 -10.79 18.90 17.21
N PRO A 221 -11.92 19.47 17.66
CA PRO A 221 -13.22 19.25 17.04
C PRO A 221 -13.25 19.74 15.60
N LYS A 222 -12.75 20.96 15.35
CA LYS A 222 -12.71 21.58 14.00
C LYS A 222 -12.03 20.71 12.95
N ARG A 223 -10.99 19.96 13.33
CA ARG A 223 -10.23 19.10 12.42
C ARG A 223 -10.85 17.72 12.26
N LEU A 224 -11.37 17.12 13.33
CA LEU A 224 -11.70 15.70 13.37
C LEU A 224 -13.18 15.38 13.17
N TRP A 225 -14.09 16.34 13.35
CA TRP A 225 -15.53 16.07 13.23
C TRP A 225 -15.90 15.53 11.84
N ARG A 226 -15.42 16.18 10.77
CA ARG A 226 -15.69 15.78 9.39
C ARG A 226 -15.06 14.42 9.09
N ARG A 227 -13.81 14.22 9.53
CA ARG A 227 -13.08 12.96 9.36
C ARG A 227 -13.84 11.77 9.95
N TYR A 228 -14.35 11.90 11.18
CA TYR A 228 -15.00 10.79 11.87
C TYR A 228 -16.47 10.63 11.53
N LEU A 229 -17.22 11.74 11.43
CA LEU A 229 -18.68 11.70 11.31
C LEU A 229 -19.17 11.78 9.85
N VAL A 230 -18.28 12.05 8.89
CA VAL A 230 -18.64 12.12 7.47
C VAL A 230 -17.77 11.16 6.67
N GLU A 231 -16.45 11.34 6.71
CA GLU A 231 -15.52 10.61 5.84
C GLU A 231 -15.38 9.14 6.26
N SER A 232 -15.48 8.84 7.57
CA SER A 232 -15.37 7.47 8.08
C SER A 232 -16.68 6.68 8.06
N LEU A 233 -17.83 7.27 7.71
CA LEU A 233 -19.10 6.54 7.70
C LEU A 233 -19.18 5.41 6.66
N PRO A 234 -18.69 5.59 5.41
CA PRO A 234 -18.71 4.52 4.40
C PRO A 234 -17.99 3.24 4.84
N PHE A 235 -16.99 3.35 5.73
CA PHE A 235 -16.26 2.21 6.29
C PHE A 235 -17.18 1.15 6.89
N LEU A 236 -18.20 1.56 7.65
CA LEU A 236 -19.14 0.61 8.24
C LEU A 236 -19.93 -0.15 7.17
N GLY A 237 -20.33 0.53 6.09
CA GLY A 237 -20.99 -0.11 4.96
C GLY A 237 -20.11 -1.14 4.27
N TRP A 238 -18.84 -0.81 4.04
CA TRP A 238 -17.88 -1.76 3.44
C TRP A 238 -17.61 -2.97 4.34
N VAL A 239 -17.52 -2.78 5.67
CA VAL A 239 -17.38 -3.88 6.63
C VAL A 239 -18.59 -4.82 6.57
N VAL A 240 -19.81 -4.27 6.50
CA VAL A 240 -21.03 -5.08 6.32
C VAL A 240 -20.99 -5.83 4.99
N LEU A 241 -20.60 -5.17 3.90
CA LEU A 241 -20.45 -5.83 2.60
C LEU A 241 -19.41 -6.96 2.66
N GLN A 242 -18.28 -6.76 3.34
CA GLN A 242 -17.27 -7.81 3.53
C GLN A 242 -17.84 -8.99 4.31
N ARG A 243 -18.61 -8.74 5.38
CA ARG A 243 -19.24 -9.80 6.19
C ARG A 243 -20.17 -10.71 5.39
N PHE A 244 -20.74 -10.20 4.30
CA PHE A 244 -21.61 -10.93 3.38
C PHE A 244 -20.92 -11.32 2.07
N ASN A 245 -19.58 -11.22 1.99
CA ASN A 245 -18.78 -11.54 0.80
C ASN A 245 -19.17 -10.73 -0.46
N ARG A 246 -19.66 -9.51 -0.26
CA ARG A 246 -20.09 -8.57 -1.33
C ARG A 246 -19.18 -7.36 -1.49
N TYR A 247 -18.17 -7.22 -0.64
CA TYR A 247 -17.19 -6.16 -0.79
C TYR A 247 -16.28 -6.45 -1.99
N ARG A 248 -16.14 -5.47 -2.88
CA ARG A 248 -15.28 -5.52 -4.07
C ARG A 248 -14.54 -4.18 -4.16
N TYR A 249 -13.22 -4.22 -4.16
CA TYR A 249 -12.39 -3.08 -4.53
C TYR A 249 -11.80 -3.31 -5.91
N HIS A 250 -12.16 -2.47 -6.88
CA HIS A 250 -11.62 -2.61 -8.24
C HIS A 250 -10.16 -2.20 -8.25
N LYS A 251 -9.28 -3.08 -8.72
CA LYS A 251 -7.86 -2.78 -8.88
C LYS A 251 -7.70 -1.65 -9.91
N PRO A 252 -6.74 -0.74 -9.71
CA PRO A 252 -6.34 0.20 -10.75
C PRO A 252 -5.91 -0.56 -12.01
N LEU A 253 -6.27 -0.04 -13.18
CA LEU A 253 -5.94 -0.64 -14.48
C LEU A 253 -4.42 -0.78 -14.65
N ALA A 254 -3.64 0.16 -14.11
CA ALA A 254 -2.18 0.11 -14.03
C ALA A 254 -1.68 -1.21 -13.43
N LEU A 255 -2.33 -1.68 -12.36
CA LEU A 255 -1.91 -2.91 -11.67
C LEU A 255 -2.31 -4.15 -12.45
N ILE A 256 -3.48 -4.15 -13.09
CA ILE A 256 -3.89 -5.26 -13.97
C ILE A 256 -2.91 -5.40 -15.14
N LEU A 257 -2.52 -4.28 -15.76
CA LEU A 257 -1.53 -4.25 -16.84
C LEU A 257 -0.13 -4.66 -16.36
N HIS A 258 0.24 -4.28 -15.12
CA HIS A 258 1.47 -4.74 -14.50
C HIS A 258 1.46 -6.24 -14.25
N ASP A 259 0.38 -6.78 -13.67
CA ASP A 259 0.18 -8.21 -13.44
C ASP A 259 0.27 -8.99 -14.77
N ALA A 260 -0.23 -8.40 -15.86
CA ALA A 260 -0.11 -8.92 -17.23
C ALA A 260 1.28 -8.77 -17.88
N GLY A 261 2.26 -8.18 -17.19
CA GLY A 261 3.61 -7.96 -17.69
C GLY A 261 3.70 -6.91 -18.81
N LEU A 262 2.71 -6.02 -18.92
CA LEU A 262 2.62 -5.00 -19.97
C LEU A 262 3.11 -3.62 -19.51
N LEU A 263 3.15 -3.38 -18.20
CA LEU A 263 3.74 -2.17 -17.61
C LEU A 263 4.84 -2.53 -16.61
N SER A 264 5.93 -1.77 -16.66
CA SER A 264 6.97 -1.83 -15.65
C SER A 264 6.50 -1.23 -14.32
N LYS A 265 7.25 -1.51 -13.26
CA LYS A 265 7.00 -0.95 -11.93
C LYS A 265 7.03 0.59 -11.94
N ASP A 266 8.01 1.17 -12.62
CA ASP A 266 8.17 2.62 -12.71
C ASP A 266 7.01 3.28 -13.49
N GLN A 267 6.53 2.61 -14.54
CA GLN A 267 5.36 3.07 -15.30
C GLN A 267 4.09 3.09 -14.45
N VAL A 268 3.87 2.06 -13.64
CA VAL A 268 2.75 2.01 -12.69
C VAL A 268 2.84 3.15 -11.68
N GLU A 269 4.01 3.32 -11.05
CA GLU A 269 4.23 4.38 -10.06
C GLU A 269 3.99 5.78 -10.64
N GLN A 270 4.52 6.02 -11.85
CA GLN A 270 4.33 7.28 -12.56
C GLN A 270 2.85 7.54 -12.84
N LEU A 271 2.12 6.54 -13.33
CA LEU A 271 0.71 6.66 -13.70
C LEU A 271 -0.19 6.90 -12.47
N LEU A 272 0.00 6.13 -11.40
CA LEU A 272 -0.79 6.26 -10.17
C LEU A 272 -0.54 7.61 -9.48
N THR A 273 0.71 8.06 -9.45
CA THR A 273 1.08 9.40 -8.93
C THR A 273 0.40 10.50 -9.73
N GLU A 274 0.42 10.40 -11.06
CA GLU A 274 -0.21 11.37 -11.95
C GLU A 274 -1.74 11.39 -11.80
N GLN A 275 -2.36 10.22 -11.69
CA GLN A 275 -3.80 10.10 -11.45
C GLN A 275 -4.21 10.83 -10.16
N VAL A 276 -3.46 10.66 -9.07
CA VAL A 276 -3.71 11.36 -7.80
C VAL A 276 -3.51 12.87 -7.94
N ARG A 277 -2.49 13.32 -8.69
CA ARG A 277 -2.26 14.74 -8.96
C ARG A 277 -3.45 15.37 -9.69
N LEU A 278 -3.85 14.78 -10.81
CA LEU A 278 -4.96 15.25 -11.63
C LEU A 278 -6.30 15.20 -10.89
N THR A 279 -6.51 14.20 -10.03
CA THR A 279 -7.71 14.12 -9.17
C THR A 279 -7.81 15.34 -8.25
N LYS A 280 -6.70 15.80 -7.67
CA LYS A 280 -6.67 16.99 -6.81
C LYS A 280 -6.92 18.27 -7.60
N GLU A 281 -6.35 18.37 -8.80
CA GLU A 281 -6.56 19.53 -9.69
C GLU A 281 -8.02 19.59 -10.19
N ASN A 282 -8.67 18.43 -10.39
CA ASN A 282 -10.05 18.30 -10.87
C ASN A 282 -11.08 18.13 -9.73
N ALA A 283 -10.92 18.88 -8.64
CA ALA A 283 -11.86 18.94 -7.51
C ALA A 283 -12.28 17.57 -6.92
N GLY A 284 -11.40 16.58 -6.96
CA GLY A 284 -11.63 15.23 -6.43
C GLY A 284 -12.22 14.23 -7.44
N LYS A 285 -12.44 14.61 -8.70
CA LYS A 285 -12.89 13.68 -9.74
C LYS A 285 -11.68 13.05 -10.45
N PRO A 286 -11.43 11.74 -10.28
CA PRO A 286 -10.28 11.10 -10.91
C PRO A 286 -10.43 11.09 -12.44
N PRO A 287 -9.32 11.22 -13.19
CA PRO A 287 -9.34 11.02 -14.63
C PRO A 287 -9.63 9.55 -14.94
N ASP A 288 -10.22 9.32 -16.12
CA ASP A 288 -10.33 7.97 -16.67
C ASP A 288 -8.93 7.40 -16.93
N GLU A 289 -8.64 6.25 -16.32
CA GLU A 289 -7.29 5.68 -16.30
C GLU A 289 -6.84 5.21 -17.69
N ALA A 290 -7.77 4.69 -18.50
CA ALA A 290 -7.50 4.32 -19.89
C ALA A 290 -7.15 5.56 -20.74
N THR A 291 -7.86 6.66 -20.55
CA THR A 291 -7.55 7.94 -21.20
C THR A 291 -6.17 8.45 -20.79
N LEU A 292 -5.81 8.35 -19.50
CA LEU A 292 -4.50 8.75 -19.00
C LEU A 292 -3.38 7.86 -19.59
N LEU A 293 -3.55 6.54 -19.60
CA LEU A 293 -2.62 5.59 -20.22
C LEU A 293 -2.33 5.88 -21.69
N ASN A 294 -3.37 6.22 -22.47
CA ASN A 294 -3.23 6.56 -23.88
C ASN A 294 -2.32 7.77 -24.14
N GLN A 295 -2.19 8.70 -23.18
CA GLN A 295 -1.31 9.86 -23.32
C GLN A 295 0.17 9.49 -23.31
N TYR A 296 0.54 8.40 -22.62
CA TYR A 296 1.92 7.94 -22.51
C TYR A 296 2.40 7.11 -23.70
N GLN A 297 1.49 6.60 -24.53
CA GLN A 297 1.80 5.77 -25.71
C GLN A 297 2.66 4.51 -25.40
N TRP A 298 2.62 4.02 -24.16
CA TRP A 298 3.34 2.79 -23.77
C TRP A 298 2.74 1.51 -24.35
N LEU A 299 1.44 1.53 -24.62
CA LEU A 299 0.66 0.42 -25.17
C LEU A 299 -0.24 0.92 -26.30
N LYS A 300 -0.65 0.01 -27.19
CA LYS A 300 -1.65 0.32 -28.23
C LYS A 300 -2.99 0.69 -27.58
N PRO A 301 -3.75 1.66 -28.12
CA PRO A 301 -5.08 2.01 -27.60
C PRO A 301 -6.04 0.83 -27.52
N GLU A 302 -5.94 -0.12 -28.46
CA GLU A 302 -6.76 -1.32 -28.49
C GLU A 302 -6.41 -2.29 -27.35
N THR A 303 -5.13 -2.43 -27.02
CA THR A 303 -4.69 -3.21 -25.85
C THR A 303 -5.24 -2.58 -24.57
N ILE A 304 -5.15 -1.25 -24.43
CA ILE A 304 -5.70 -0.54 -23.27
C ILE A 304 -7.22 -0.76 -23.19
N ARG A 305 -7.94 -0.62 -24.32
CA ARG A 305 -9.39 -0.83 -24.37
C ARG A 305 -9.78 -2.26 -23.97
N PHE A 306 -9.01 -3.25 -24.43
CA PHE A 306 -9.21 -4.65 -24.06
C PHE A 306 -9.23 -4.80 -22.53
N PHE A 307 -8.16 -4.39 -21.84
CA PHE A 307 -8.08 -4.51 -20.38
C PHE A 307 -9.08 -3.62 -19.62
N ALA A 308 -9.41 -2.45 -20.15
CA ALA A 308 -10.32 -1.51 -19.50
C ALA A 308 -11.80 -1.91 -19.60
N THR A 309 -12.22 -2.60 -20.67
CA THR A 309 -13.66 -2.76 -20.97
C THR A 309 -14.06 -4.15 -21.46
N GLU A 310 -13.25 -4.79 -22.31
CA GLU A 310 -13.59 -6.08 -22.93
C GLU A 310 -13.22 -7.24 -21.98
N PHE A 311 -12.18 -7.04 -21.18
CA PHE A 311 -11.59 -8.03 -20.29
C PHE A 311 -12.57 -8.53 -19.22
N GLU A 312 -13.37 -7.64 -18.61
CA GLU A 312 -14.42 -8.05 -17.65
C GLU A 312 -15.57 -8.81 -18.32
N GLN A 313 -15.84 -8.53 -19.61
CA GLN A 313 -16.91 -9.20 -20.36
C GLN A 313 -16.57 -10.64 -20.70
N LEU A 314 -15.28 -10.95 -20.92
CA LEU A 314 -14.80 -12.31 -21.17
C LEU A 314 -15.20 -13.29 -20.06
N LEU A 315 -15.29 -12.81 -18.81
CA LEU A 315 -15.69 -13.63 -17.67
C LEU A 315 -17.16 -14.06 -17.69
N LYS A 316 -17.99 -13.35 -18.46
CA LYS A 316 -19.44 -13.59 -18.53
C LYS A 316 -19.82 -14.49 -19.71
N GLN A 317 -18.85 -14.83 -20.56
CA GLN A 317 -19.07 -15.69 -21.72
C GLN A 317 -19.08 -17.16 -21.31
N SER A 318 -19.82 -18.01 -22.05
CA SER A 318 -19.91 -19.45 -21.79
C SER A 318 -18.91 -20.29 -22.61
N ALA A 319 -18.31 -19.69 -23.63
CA ALA A 319 -17.28 -20.31 -24.47
C ALA A 319 -16.01 -19.48 -24.36
N HIS A 320 -14.88 -20.16 -24.20
CA HIS A 320 -13.67 -19.53 -23.73
C HIS A 320 -12.57 -19.65 -24.79
N PRO A 321 -12.06 -18.52 -25.30
CA PRO A 321 -11.09 -18.53 -26.37
C PRO A 321 -9.78 -19.19 -25.91
N PRO A 322 -9.13 -20.00 -26.76
CA PRO A 322 -7.75 -20.44 -26.55
C PRO A 322 -6.82 -19.26 -26.26
N ILE A 323 -5.70 -19.53 -25.59
CA ILE A 323 -4.74 -18.48 -25.20
C ILE A 323 -4.27 -17.59 -26.36
N LEU A 324 -4.07 -18.15 -27.57
CA LEU A 324 -3.68 -17.37 -28.74
C LEU A 324 -4.77 -16.37 -29.16
N ASP A 325 -6.03 -16.77 -29.09
CA ASP A 325 -7.15 -15.90 -29.44
C ASP A 325 -7.30 -14.77 -28.41
N LEU A 326 -7.04 -15.05 -27.12
CA LEU A 326 -6.98 -14.03 -26.06
C LEU A 326 -5.85 -13.02 -26.31
N LEU A 327 -4.65 -13.51 -26.64
CA LEU A 327 -3.50 -12.67 -26.96
C LEU A 327 -3.74 -11.83 -28.22
N GLN A 328 -4.44 -12.39 -29.21
CA GLN A 328 -4.85 -11.67 -30.42
C GLN A 328 -5.90 -10.59 -30.11
N GLN A 329 -6.93 -10.90 -29.32
CA GLN A 329 -7.96 -9.94 -28.91
C GLN A 329 -7.33 -8.78 -28.13
N ALA A 330 -6.37 -9.07 -27.25
CA ALA A 330 -5.57 -8.06 -26.54
C ALA A 330 -4.60 -7.27 -27.44
N GLN A 331 -4.54 -7.57 -28.76
CA GLN A 331 -3.64 -6.97 -29.75
C GLN A 331 -2.15 -7.12 -29.42
N LEU A 332 -1.82 -8.14 -28.61
CA LEU A 332 -0.46 -8.56 -28.29
C LEU A 332 0.14 -9.44 -29.39
N LEU A 333 -0.71 -10.15 -30.14
CA LEU A 333 -0.33 -10.89 -31.34
C LEU A 333 -1.18 -10.46 -32.54
N THR A 334 -0.57 -10.44 -33.73
CA THR A 334 -1.31 -10.34 -34.99
C THR A 334 -1.88 -11.70 -35.40
N LEU A 335 -2.81 -11.70 -36.36
CA LEU A 335 -3.33 -12.94 -36.94
C LEU A 335 -2.21 -13.79 -37.56
N ASP A 336 -1.29 -13.16 -38.30
CA ASP A 336 -0.16 -13.85 -38.95
C ASP A 336 0.78 -14.47 -37.91
N GLN A 337 1.02 -13.77 -36.80
CA GLN A 337 1.80 -14.30 -35.68
C GLN A 337 1.09 -15.52 -35.04
N CYS A 338 -0.22 -15.46 -34.84
CA CYS A 338 -0.98 -16.60 -34.31
C CYS A 338 -0.90 -17.82 -35.24
N GLN A 339 -1.08 -17.63 -36.55
CA GLN A 339 -0.97 -18.71 -37.54
C GLN A 339 0.44 -19.31 -37.57
N THR A 340 1.47 -18.46 -37.51
CA THR A 340 2.87 -18.88 -37.45
C THR A 340 3.14 -19.74 -36.22
N LEU A 341 2.69 -19.29 -35.04
CA LEU A 341 2.87 -20.02 -33.79
C LEU A 341 2.10 -21.34 -33.78
N GLN A 342 0.89 -21.39 -34.34
CA GLN A 342 0.13 -22.64 -34.48
C GLN A 342 0.86 -23.66 -35.35
N HIS A 343 1.39 -23.22 -36.50
CA HIS A 343 2.13 -24.10 -37.40
C HIS A 343 3.44 -24.60 -36.78
N GLU A 344 4.24 -23.70 -36.19
CA GLU A 344 5.50 -24.06 -35.55
C GLU A 344 5.31 -24.92 -34.29
N SER A 345 4.23 -24.69 -33.53
CA SER A 345 3.86 -25.49 -32.36
C SER A 345 3.66 -26.96 -32.71
N GLN A 346 3.00 -27.24 -33.84
CA GLN A 346 2.79 -28.60 -34.33
C GLN A 346 4.11 -29.29 -34.68
N LEU A 347 5.05 -28.56 -35.28
CA LEU A 347 6.37 -29.09 -35.66
C LEU A 347 7.29 -29.32 -34.46
N ALA A 348 7.26 -28.40 -33.49
CA ALA A 348 8.14 -28.42 -32.32
C ALA A 348 7.58 -29.24 -31.15
N ALA A 349 6.31 -29.67 -31.21
CA ALA A 349 5.58 -30.28 -30.10
C ALA A 349 5.62 -29.44 -28.80
N LEU A 350 5.61 -28.10 -28.94
CA LEU A 350 5.61 -27.14 -27.84
C LEU A 350 4.33 -26.29 -27.88
N PRO A 351 3.78 -25.86 -26.73
CA PRO A 351 2.64 -24.93 -26.72
C PRO A 351 2.96 -23.64 -27.48
N PRO A 352 2.04 -23.10 -28.30
CA PRO A 352 2.28 -21.90 -29.11
C PRO A 352 2.73 -20.68 -28.29
N GLU A 353 2.20 -20.51 -27.08
CA GLU A 353 2.57 -19.42 -26.17
C GLU A 353 4.01 -19.52 -25.65
N GLN A 354 4.57 -20.74 -25.54
CA GLN A 354 5.96 -20.94 -25.14
C GLN A 354 6.92 -20.57 -26.29
N LEU A 355 6.54 -20.84 -27.53
CA LEU A 355 7.29 -20.40 -28.70
C LEU A 355 7.32 -18.87 -28.80
N ALA A 356 6.22 -18.20 -28.44
CA ALA A 356 6.18 -16.74 -28.42
C ALA A 356 7.13 -16.12 -27.37
N ILE A 357 7.33 -16.78 -26.22
CA ILE A 357 8.37 -16.40 -25.25
C ILE A 357 9.76 -16.59 -25.85
N GLN A 358 10.02 -17.73 -26.50
CA GLN A 358 11.33 -18.01 -27.12
C GLN A 358 11.69 -17.02 -28.23
N LYS A 359 10.68 -16.50 -28.94
CA LYS A 359 10.82 -15.45 -29.95
C LYS A 359 10.88 -14.05 -29.36
N GLU A 360 10.87 -13.91 -28.03
CA GLU A 360 10.91 -12.64 -27.30
C GLU A 360 9.76 -11.69 -27.65
N TRP A 361 8.61 -12.21 -28.08
CA TRP A 361 7.45 -11.38 -28.44
C TRP A 361 6.73 -10.83 -27.20
N PHE A 362 6.78 -11.55 -26.08
CA PHE A 362 6.31 -11.08 -24.78
C PHE A 362 6.97 -11.86 -23.63
N SER A 363 6.80 -11.34 -22.41
CA SER A 363 7.42 -11.90 -21.22
C SER A 363 6.75 -13.21 -20.76
N PRO A 364 7.48 -14.07 -20.00
CA PRO A 364 6.87 -15.21 -19.33
C PRO A 364 5.72 -14.82 -18.38
N GLN A 365 5.77 -13.60 -17.81
CA GLN A 365 4.71 -13.08 -16.96
C GLN A 365 3.40 -12.90 -17.73
N THR A 366 3.48 -12.36 -18.96
CA THR A 366 2.31 -12.19 -19.84
C THR A 366 1.65 -13.53 -20.13
N VAL A 367 2.42 -14.56 -20.50
CA VAL A 367 1.86 -15.90 -20.72
C VAL A 367 1.21 -16.46 -19.47
N ARG A 368 1.88 -16.36 -18.31
CA ARG A 368 1.30 -16.85 -17.04
C ARG A 368 -0.02 -16.16 -16.71
N PHE A 369 -0.11 -14.85 -16.93
CA PHE A 369 -1.33 -14.09 -16.72
C PHE A 369 -2.48 -14.61 -17.61
N PHE A 370 -2.23 -14.78 -18.91
CA PHE A 370 -3.26 -15.27 -19.84
C PHE A 370 -3.58 -16.77 -19.64
N GLN A 371 -2.63 -17.59 -19.18
CA GLN A 371 -2.89 -18.98 -18.77
C GLN A 371 -3.75 -19.03 -17.50
N GLN A 372 -3.47 -18.18 -16.51
CA GLN A 372 -4.32 -18.04 -15.33
C GLN A 372 -5.72 -17.61 -15.74
N LEU A 373 -5.83 -16.59 -16.59
CA LEU A 373 -7.11 -16.17 -17.13
C LEU A 373 -7.85 -17.34 -17.79
N GLN A 374 -7.20 -18.06 -18.71
CA GLN A 374 -7.82 -19.19 -19.40
C GLN A 374 -8.31 -20.27 -18.43
N ALA A 375 -7.45 -20.74 -17.51
CA ALA A 375 -7.79 -21.77 -16.54
C ALA A 375 -8.93 -21.36 -15.60
N LEU A 376 -8.96 -20.09 -15.23
CA LEU A 376 -9.97 -19.52 -14.34
C LEU A 376 -11.31 -19.35 -15.07
N VAL A 377 -11.25 -18.91 -16.32
CA VAL A 377 -12.40 -18.77 -17.21
C VAL A 377 -13.04 -20.15 -17.48
N GLU A 378 -12.26 -21.22 -17.66
CA GLU A 378 -12.74 -22.61 -17.82
C GLU A 378 -13.48 -23.17 -16.57
N ASN A 379 -13.36 -22.51 -15.41
CA ASN A 379 -14.08 -22.87 -14.19
C ASN A 379 -14.85 -21.66 -13.62
N PRO A 380 -16.08 -21.37 -14.08
CA PRO A 380 -16.82 -20.17 -13.70
C PRO A 380 -17.17 -20.06 -12.20
N GLN A 381 -17.07 -21.16 -11.45
CA GLN A 381 -17.25 -21.16 -9.99
C GLN A 381 -15.96 -20.78 -9.23
N ASP A 382 -14.85 -20.62 -9.94
CA ASP A 382 -13.57 -20.26 -9.38
C ASP A 382 -13.52 -18.77 -9.02
N GLN A 383 -13.70 -18.47 -7.73
CA GLN A 383 -13.65 -17.12 -7.19
C GLN A 383 -12.28 -16.43 -7.40
N ARG A 384 -11.24 -17.16 -7.80
CA ARG A 384 -9.94 -16.58 -8.15
C ARG A 384 -10.01 -15.72 -9.43
N LEU A 385 -11.03 -15.89 -10.28
CA LEU A 385 -11.31 -14.97 -11.39
C LEU A 385 -11.48 -13.53 -10.92
N GLU A 386 -12.24 -13.35 -9.86
CA GLU A 386 -12.50 -12.02 -9.32
C GLU A 386 -11.22 -11.38 -8.79
N GLN A 387 -10.21 -12.17 -8.39
CA GLN A 387 -8.94 -11.66 -7.87
C GLN A 387 -8.06 -10.99 -8.95
N LEU A 388 -8.33 -11.23 -10.24
CA LEU A 388 -7.67 -10.51 -11.33
C LEU A 388 -8.08 -9.03 -11.36
N PHE A 389 -9.35 -8.73 -11.07
CA PHE A 389 -9.95 -7.40 -11.20
C PHE A 389 -10.22 -6.71 -9.87
N PHE A 390 -10.49 -7.51 -8.84
CA PHE A 390 -10.95 -7.05 -7.56
C PHE A 390 -10.05 -7.56 -6.46
N VAL A 391 -9.74 -6.67 -5.51
CA VAL A 391 -9.34 -7.12 -4.18
C VAL A 391 -10.61 -7.45 -3.43
N SER A 392 -10.74 -8.74 -3.10
CA SER A 392 -11.83 -9.27 -2.28
C SER A 392 -11.22 -10.09 -1.16
N PRO A 393 -11.51 -9.77 0.11
CA PRO A 393 -11.22 -10.66 1.23
C PRO A 393 -11.74 -12.06 0.94
N THR A 394 -10.91 -13.07 1.21
CA THR A 394 -11.31 -14.47 1.10
C THR A 394 -12.61 -14.70 1.88
N PRO A 395 -13.58 -15.45 1.35
CA PRO A 395 -14.82 -15.73 2.06
C PRO A 395 -14.53 -16.35 3.42
N LEU A 396 -15.28 -15.89 4.42
CA LEU A 396 -15.26 -16.42 5.79
C LEU A 396 -15.75 -17.87 5.87
#